data_AF-A0A2V5XKH6-F1
#
_entry.id   AF-A0A2V5XKH6-F1
#
_cell.length_a   1.000
_cell.length_b   1.000
_cell.length_c   1.000
_cell.angle_alpha   90.00
_cell.angle_beta   90.00
_cell.angle_gamma   90.00
#
_symmetry.space_group_name_H-M   'P 1'
#
loop_
_entity.id
_entity.type
_entity.pdbx_description
1 polymer ?
#
loop_
_entity_poly.entity_id
_entity_poly.type
_entity_poly.pdbx_seq_one_letter_code
_entity_poly.pdbx_strand_id
1 'polypeptide(L)'
;MAGNKDDGYAERLVEARRLSELMRVQRPFCFLRLGDGELHYLLISQNNLLDQFDRSQWDDGPVAGTQHSGNSGLGPKHAERLWKVYEQADYVDFHERNWPIEHLVKKLKLVRKPGTYRNPNKQTSMIFLTWVERELKEYCRGRRIGFAGAEARLLQLFSQTPEFKQLAVDYWPADAGIFFHQARDDGRNLDANLDLVKEDLRKFVTANELDTLFISLGSGAKIIGFELSRELGICCFDFGAMMRALTYSGCDGNRAARSPHYPFLFRIPFGTYMETLEKAMPNLAPAELLAKAHGQLLLELMEKQVGWTCASWEFDFSPENVSAFRRAFKEYKKRYKRLFAVSHAAKTERSGFLHFCGIHGL
;
A
#
# COMPACT_ATOMS: atom_id res chain seq x y z
N MET A 1 -6.80 -10.36 -11.79
CA MET A 1 -7.87 -10.43 -10.78
C MET A 1 -7.33 -11.23 -9.60
N ALA A 2 -7.57 -10.77 -8.37
CA ALA A 2 -7.05 -11.40 -7.15
C ALA A 2 -7.71 -12.75 -6.82
N GLY A 3 -8.80 -13.11 -7.52
CA GLY A 3 -9.61 -14.28 -7.20
C GLY A 3 -10.55 -14.03 -6.01
N ASN A 4 -11.34 -15.03 -5.64
CA ASN A 4 -12.23 -14.95 -4.47
C ASN A 4 -11.40 -15.10 -3.18
N LYS A 5 -11.73 -14.43 -2.08
CA LYS A 5 -11.08 -14.66 -0.78
C LYS A 5 -11.21 -16.12 -0.32
N ASP A 6 -12.33 -16.80 -0.57
CA ASP A 6 -12.58 -18.09 0.09
C ASP A 6 -11.72 -19.24 -0.45
N ASP A 7 -11.28 -19.19 -1.72
CA ASP A 7 -10.50 -20.31 -2.28
C ASP A 7 -9.15 -20.41 -1.57
N GLY A 8 -8.85 -21.55 -0.93
CA GLY A 8 -7.57 -21.74 -0.25
C GLY A 8 -7.39 -20.94 1.04
N TYR A 9 -8.46 -20.38 1.61
CA TYR A 9 -8.38 -19.53 2.81
C TYR A 9 -7.82 -20.30 4.02
N ALA A 10 -8.23 -21.56 4.22
CA ALA A 10 -7.74 -22.39 5.31
C ALA A 10 -6.22 -22.60 5.23
N GLU A 11 -5.69 -22.87 4.04
CA GLU A 11 -4.27 -23.04 3.78
C GLU A 11 -3.51 -21.72 4.00
N ARG A 12 -4.08 -20.58 3.58
CA ARG A 12 -3.50 -19.26 3.88
C ARG A 12 -3.45 -18.95 5.36
N LEU A 13 -4.46 -19.34 6.14
CA LEU A 13 -4.43 -19.16 7.60
C LEU A 13 -3.27 -19.93 8.24
N VAL A 14 -3.05 -21.18 7.81
CA VAL A 14 -1.93 -21.99 8.31
C VAL A 14 -0.60 -21.35 7.93
N GLU A 15 -0.43 -20.94 6.67
CA GLU A 15 0.81 -20.31 6.22
C GLU A 15 1.03 -18.93 6.85
N ALA A 16 -0.03 -18.15 7.13
CA ALA A 16 0.07 -16.87 7.83
C ALA A 16 0.62 -17.05 9.26
N ARG A 17 0.15 -18.07 9.98
CA ARG A 17 0.71 -18.43 11.31
C ARG A 17 2.18 -18.84 11.21
N ARG A 18 2.52 -19.68 10.22
CA ARG A 18 3.91 -20.09 9.96
C ARG A 18 4.79 -18.88 9.66
N LEU A 19 4.30 -17.92 8.87
CA LEU A 19 5.01 -16.67 8.57
C LEU A 19 5.26 -15.87 9.86
N SER A 20 4.27 -15.74 10.75
CA SER A 20 4.47 -15.12 12.07
C SER A 20 5.57 -15.81 12.86
N GLU A 21 5.58 -17.15 12.92
CA GLU A 21 6.61 -17.92 13.64
C GLU A 21 8.01 -17.70 13.06
N LEU A 22 8.16 -17.76 11.73
CA LEU A 22 9.42 -17.44 11.04
C LEU A 22 9.89 -16.03 11.40
N MET A 23 8.98 -15.05 11.32
CA MET A 23 9.24 -13.67 11.72
C MET A 23 9.45 -13.48 13.22
N ARG A 24 9.22 -14.46 14.09
CA ARG A 24 9.58 -14.34 15.52
C ARG A 24 10.96 -14.93 15.79
N VAL A 25 11.29 -16.04 15.14
CA VAL A 25 12.49 -16.84 15.45
C VAL A 25 13.71 -16.41 14.63
N GLN A 26 13.52 -16.05 13.36
CA GLN A 26 14.63 -15.71 12.46
C GLN A 26 14.93 -14.22 12.48
N ARG A 27 16.18 -13.85 12.76
CA ARG A 27 16.70 -12.49 12.61
C ARG A 27 18.08 -12.53 11.95
N PRO A 28 18.38 -11.63 11.00
CA PRO A 28 17.46 -10.71 10.33
C PRO A 28 16.39 -11.44 9.49
N PHE A 29 15.28 -10.75 9.19
CA PHE A 29 14.21 -11.29 8.35
C PHE A 29 13.65 -10.25 7.38
N CYS A 30 13.36 -10.64 6.15
CA CYS A 30 12.77 -9.79 5.13
C CYS A 30 11.67 -10.53 4.37
N PHE A 31 10.43 -10.04 4.53
CA PHE A 31 9.29 -10.46 3.73
C PHE A 31 9.10 -9.51 2.54
N LEU A 32 9.12 -10.05 1.34
CA LEU A 32 8.83 -9.33 0.10
C LEU A 32 7.60 -9.91 -0.60
N ARG A 33 6.87 -9.07 -1.31
CA ARG A 33 5.88 -9.48 -2.30
C ARG A 33 6.28 -9.02 -3.69
N LEU A 34 6.07 -9.87 -4.69
CA LEU A 34 6.28 -9.54 -6.09
C LEU A 34 4.95 -9.10 -6.73
N GLY A 35 4.74 -7.79 -6.88
CA GLY A 35 3.59 -7.26 -7.61
C GLY A 35 3.74 -7.40 -9.12
N ASP A 36 2.66 -7.05 -9.84
CA ASP A 36 2.62 -7.03 -11.30
C ASP A 36 3.58 -5.98 -11.89
N GLY A 37 3.65 -4.79 -11.29
CA GLY A 37 4.60 -3.75 -11.68
C GLY A 37 6.06 -4.19 -11.52
N GLU A 38 6.41 -4.81 -10.37
CA GLU A 38 7.77 -5.33 -10.16
C GLU A 38 8.09 -6.51 -11.09
N LEU A 39 7.14 -7.42 -11.32
CA LEU A 39 7.36 -8.55 -12.23
C LEU A 39 7.59 -8.07 -13.66
N HIS A 40 6.79 -7.12 -14.14
CA HIS A 40 6.97 -6.52 -15.45
C HIS A 40 8.35 -5.86 -15.58
N TYR A 41 8.72 -5.07 -14.56
CA TYR A 41 10.03 -4.43 -14.48
C TYR A 41 11.19 -5.45 -14.55
N LEU A 42 11.13 -6.54 -13.76
CA LEU A 42 12.17 -7.56 -13.75
C LEU A 42 12.24 -8.35 -15.06
N LEU A 43 11.09 -8.62 -15.70
CA LEU A 43 11.05 -9.28 -17.01
C LEU A 43 11.63 -8.40 -18.11
N ILE A 44 11.37 -7.08 -18.09
CA ILE A 44 12.02 -6.13 -19.00
C ILE A 44 13.53 -6.13 -18.79
N SER A 45 13.97 -6.05 -17.53
CA SER A 45 15.40 -6.12 -17.17
C SER A 45 16.05 -7.40 -17.66
N GLN A 46 15.41 -8.55 -17.47
CA GLN A 46 15.93 -9.85 -17.92
C GLN A 46 16.12 -9.92 -19.43
N ASN A 47 15.28 -9.22 -20.19
CA ASN A 47 15.33 -9.21 -21.66
C ASN A 47 16.19 -8.06 -22.22
N ASN A 48 16.89 -7.31 -21.37
CA ASN A 48 17.68 -6.12 -21.74
C ASN A 48 16.86 -5.06 -22.49
N LEU A 49 15.60 -4.85 -22.09
CA LEU A 49 14.68 -3.88 -22.71
C LEU A 49 14.42 -2.65 -21.83
N LEU A 50 15.31 -2.37 -20.87
CA LEU A 50 15.11 -1.27 -19.90
C LEU A 50 15.10 0.13 -20.54
N ASP A 51 15.69 0.26 -21.73
CA ASP A 51 15.62 1.43 -22.60
C ASP A 51 14.21 1.70 -23.13
N GLN A 52 13.32 0.70 -23.12
CA GLN A 52 11.91 0.81 -23.50
C GLN A 52 11.00 1.15 -22.32
N PHE A 53 11.55 1.27 -21.11
CA PHE A 53 10.78 1.61 -19.92
C PHE A 53 10.37 3.09 -20.04
N ASP A 54 9.08 3.37 -20.10
CA ASP A 54 8.55 4.75 -20.18
C ASP A 54 8.66 5.43 -18.80
N ARG A 55 9.13 6.68 -18.75
CA ARG A 55 9.23 7.48 -17.52
C ARG A 55 7.94 7.54 -16.71
N SER A 56 6.78 7.48 -17.37
CA SER A 56 5.49 7.39 -16.70
C SER A 56 5.37 6.21 -15.71
N GLN A 57 6.21 5.17 -15.89
CA GLN A 57 6.30 3.99 -15.03
C GLN A 57 7.09 4.20 -13.73
N TRP A 58 7.69 5.37 -13.51
CA TRP A 58 8.36 5.70 -12.24
C TRP A 58 8.28 7.16 -11.80
N ASP A 59 7.53 8.01 -12.51
CA ASP A 59 7.18 9.37 -12.07
C ASP A 59 6.04 9.37 -11.00
N ASP A 60 5.68 10.53 -10.46
CA ASP A 60 4.64 10.63 -9.41
C ASP A 60 3.21 10.36 -9.93
N GLY A 61 3.02 10.24 -11.24
CA GLY A 61 1.72 10.00 -11.88
C GLY A 61 0.84 11.25 -11.97
N PRO A 62 -0.37 11.13 -12.55
CA PRO A 62 -1.27 12.26 -12.76
C PRO A 62 -2.00 12.68 -11.47
N VAL A 63 -2.57 13.89 -11.49
CA VAL A 63 -3.63 14.29 -10.56
C VAL A 63 -4.96 13.83 -11.16
N ALA A 64 -5.52 12.74 -10.62
CA ALA A 64 -6.76 12.13 -11.12
C ALA A 64 -7.47 11.32 -10.04
N GLY A 65 -8.46 11.91 -9.37
CA GLY A 65 -9.23 11.21 -8.32
C GLY A 65 -10.16 10.12 -8.86
N THR A 66 -10.48 10.15 -10.14
CA THR A 66 -11.37 9.20 -10.82
C THR A 66 -10.63 8.10 -11.58
N GLN A 67 -9.37 8.31 -11.95
CA GLN A 67 -8.57 7.37 -12.71
C GLN A 67 -7.54 6.72 -11.82
N HIS A 68 -7.41 5.40 -11.93
CA HIS A 68 -6.36 4.71 -11.20
C HIS A 68 -5.02 4.90 -11.88
N SER A 69 -3.97 5.00 -11.06
CA SER A 69 -2.59 4.99 -11.55
C SER A 69 -1.72 4.24 -10.56
N GLY A 70 -0.85 3.38 -11.08
CA GLY A 70 0.12 2.64 -10.29
C GLY A 70 1.40 2.52 -11.09
N ASN A 71 2.54 2.67 -10.42
CA ASN A 71 3.86 2.53 -11.03
C ASN A 71 4.91 2.15 -9.97
N SER A 72 6.09 1.70 -10.42
CA SER A 72 7.12 1.11 -9.55
C SER A 72 7.80 2.15 -8.64
N GLY A 73 7.83 3.41 -9.07
CA GLY A 73 8.59 4.50 -8.45
C GLY A 73 10.12 4.34 -8.55
N LEU A 74 10.61 3.35 -9.29
CA LEU A 74 12.05 3.11 -9.51
C LEU A 74 12.35 3.09 -11.01
N GLY A 75 13.38 3.84 -11.39
CA GLY A 75 13.91 3.84 -12.75
C GLY A 75 14.92 2.71 -12.99
N PRO A 76 15.33 2.50 -14.25
CA PRO A 76 16.15 1.39 -14.71
C PRO A 76 17.43 1.09 -13.89
N LYS A 77 18.07 2.13 -13.33
CA LYS A 77 19.33 2.02 -12.58
C LYS A 77 19.24 1.11 -11.35
N HIS A 78 18.04 0.86 -10.83
CA HIS A 78 17.82 0.04 -9.65
C HIS A 78 17.52 -1.43 -9.96
N ALA A 79 17.55 -1.83 -11.24
CA ALA A 79 17.10 -3.16 -11.63
C ALA A 79 17.91 -4.30 -11.03
N GLU A 80 19.23 -4.17 -11.04
CA GLU A 80 20.13 -5.17 -10.46
C GLU A 80 19.95 -5.29 -8.94
N ARG A 81 19.78 -4.15 -8.24
CA ARG A 81 19.48 -4.13 -6.80
C ARG A 81 18.16 -4.86 -6.52
N LEU A 82 17.11 -4.54 -7.28
CA LEU A 82 15.81 -5.16 -7.13
C LEU A 82 15.87 -6.68 -7.39
N TRP A 83 16.59 -7.10 -8.43
CA TRP A 83 16.81 -8.51 -8.72
C TRP A 83 17.47 -9.24 -7.55
N LYS A 84 18.60 -8.70 -7.07
CA LYS A 84 19.38 -9.28 -5.95
C LYS A 84 18.56 -9.43 -4.67
N VAL A 85 17.69 -8.47 -4.35
CA VAL A 85 16.86 -8.59 -3.13
C VAL A 85 15.82 -9.70 -3.25
N TYR A 86 15.24 -9.90 -4.44
CA TYR A 86 14.33 -11.03 -4.66
C TYR A 86 15.06 -12.37 -4.69
N GLU A 87 16.33 -12.45 -5.04
CA GLU A 87 17.10 -13.70 -4.91
C GLU A 87 17.39 -14.05 -3.44
N GLN A 88 17.54 -13.03 -2.58
CA GLN A 88 18.12 -13.19 -1.25
C GLN A 88 17.17 -12.99 -0.06
N ALA A 89 16.01 -12.35 -0.23
CA ALA A 89 15.04 -12.15 0.85
C ALA A 89 14.68 -13.45 1.57
N ASP A 90 14.30 -13.42 2.84
CA ASP A 90 14.04 -14.65 3.59
C ASP A 90 12.68 -15.26 3.22
N TYR A 91 11.69 -14.45 2.84
CA TYR A 91 10.39 -14.91 2.36
C TYR A 91 9.94 -14.08 1.16
N VAL A 92 9.52 -14.74 0.08
CA VAL A 92 8.92 -14.06 -1.09
C VAL A 92 7.52 -14.62 -1.38
N ASP A 93 6.52 -13.74 -1.34
CA ASP A 93 5.22 -14.01 -1.94
C ASP A 93 5.20 -13.57 -3.40
N PHE A 94 5.21 -14.55 -4.31
CA PHE A 94 5.20 -14.34 -5.74
C PHE A 94 3.84 -13.90 -6.30
N HIS A 95 2.82 -13.70 -5.46
CA HIS A 95 1.47 -13.26 -5.89
C HIS A 95 0.86 -14.15 -7.00
N GLU A 96 1.20 -15.43 -7.02
CA GLU A 96 0.76 -16.42 -8.03
C GLU A 96 -0.75 -16.62 -8.07
N ARG A 97 -1.49 -16.12 -7.09
CA ARG A 97 -2.95 -16.09 -7.14
C ARG A 97 -3.49 -15.08 -8.17
N ASN A 98 -2.74 -14.01 -8.44
CA ASN A 98 -3.13 -13.05 -9.45
C ASN A 98 -2.86 -13.64 -10.85
N TRP A 99 -3.91 -13.86 -11.63
CA TRP A 99 -3.85 -14.61 -12.90
C TRP A 99 -2.71 -14.20 -13.85
N PRO A 100 -2.44 -12.91 -14.15
CA PRO A 100 -1.31 -12.55 -15.02
C PRO A 100 0.04 -12.97 -14.41
N ILE A 101 0.18 -12.85 -13.09
CA ILE A 101 1.41 -13.16 -12.37
C ILE A 101 1.68 -14.67 -12.38
N GLU A 102 0.65 -15.51 -12.21
CA GLU A 102 0.76 -16.99 -12.27
C GLU A 102 1.50 -17.47 -13.53
N HIS A 103 1.24 -16.82 -14.67
CA HIS A 103 1.83 -17.17 -15.96
C HIS A 103 3.17 -16.48 -16.21
N LEU A 104 3.29 -15.22 -15.81
CA LEU A 104 4.48 -14.41 -16.08
C LEU A 104 5.64 -14.74 -15.15
N VAL A 105 5.39 -15.10 -13.89
CA VAL A 105 6.46 -15.41 -12.92
C VAL A 105 7.28 -16.62 -13.35
N LYS A 106 6.67 -17.58 -14.05
CA LYS A 106 7.37 -18.77 -14.60
C LYS A 106 8.39 -18.42 -15.69
N LYS A 107 8.28 -17.24 -16.29
CA LYS A 107 9.24 -16.72 -17.30
C LYS A 107 10.42 -16.00 -16.67
N LEU A 108 10.33 -15.68 -15.38
CA LEU A 108 11.39 -15.02 -14.63
C LEU A 108 12.46 -16.06 -14.23
N LYS A 109 13.68 -15.86 -14.70
CA LYS A 109 14.86 -16.71 -14.43
C LYS A 109 15.53 -16.36 -13.10
N LEU A 110 14.73 -16.02 -12.08
CA LEU A 110 15.21 -15.66 -10.75
C LEU A 110 15.64 -16.90 -9.98
N VAL A 111 16.89 -16.94 -9.50
CA VAL A 111 17.41 -18.06 -8.70
C VAL A 111 17.47 -17.66 -7.23
N ARG A 112 16.59 -18.25 -6.43
CA ARG A 112 16.51 -17.98 -5.00
C ARG A 112 17.65 -18.65 -4.23
N LYS A 113 18.19 -17.95 -3.24
CA LYS A 113 19.19 -18.49 -2.31
C LYS A 113 18.63 -19.72 -1.58
N PRO A 114 19.38 -20.84 -1.48
CA PRO A 114 18.95 -22.01 -0.72
C PRO A 114 18.62 -21.67 0.74
N GLY A 115 17.61 -22.35 1.29
CA GLY A 115 17.15 -22.12 2.66
C GLY A 115 16.25 -20.89 2.86
N THR A 116 15.90 -20.18 1.79
CA THR A 116 14.87 -19.13 1.84
C THR A 116 13.47 -19.69 1.56
N TYR A 117 12.45 -18.97 2.01
CA TYR A 117 11.04 -19.38 1.93
C TYR A 117 10.28 -18.67 0.80
N ARG A 118 9.16 -19.28 0.43
CA ARG A 118 8.09 -18.72 -0.42
C ARG A 118 6.77 -19.39 -0.04
N ASN A 119 5.66 -18.87 -0.55
CA ASN A 119 4.37 -19.56 -0.47
C ASN A 119 4.48 -20.96 -1.09
N PRO A 120 3.99 -22.02 -0.41
CA PRO A 120 4.03 -23.39 -0.92
C PRO A 120 3.34 -23.56 -2.29
N ASN A 121 2.27 -22.82 -2.54
CA ASN A 121 1.50 -22.88 -3.78
C ASN A 121 0.67 -21.60 -3.99
N LYS A 122 0.00 -21.50 -5.14
CA LYS A 122 -0.85 -20.35 -5.48
C LYS A 122 -2.01 -20.11 -4.51
N GLN A 123 -2.52 -21.15 -3.84
CA GLN A 123 -3.62 -20.99 -2.88
C GLN A 123 -3.16 -20.25 -1.64
N THR A 124 -1.91 -20.46 -1.23
CA THR A 124 -1.29 -19.78 -0.10
C THR A 124 -0.78 -18.36 -0.41
N SER A 125 -0.80 -17.93 -1.68
CA SER A 125 -0.29 -16.62 -2.13
C SER A 125 -1.25 -15.46 -1.83
N MET A 126 -0.76 -14.22 -1.95
CA MET A 126 -1.39 -13.00 -1.39
C MET A 126 -1.55 -13.10 0.13
N ILE A 127 -0.59 -13.77 0.78
CA ILE A 127 -0.63 -14.10 2.21
C ILE A 127 -0.69 -12.85 3.08
N PHE A 128 -0.08 -11.76 2.64
CA PHE A 128 0.00 -10.52 3.39
C PHE A 128 -1.40 -9.97 3.78
N LEU A 129 -2.43 -10.20 2.96
CA LEU A 129 -3.82 -9.82 3.26
C LEU A 129 -4.34 -10.60 4.47
N THR A 130 -4.25 -11.94 4.40
CA THR A 130 -4.68 -12.83 5.48
C THR A 130 -3.84 -12.66 6.73
N TRP A 131 -2.53 -12.42 6.57
CA TRP A 131 -1.63 -12.17 7.69
C TRP A 131 -1.97 -10.87 8.42
N VAL A 132 -2.27 -9.77 7.72
CA VAL A 132 -2.72 -8.54 8.38
C VAL A 132 -4.08 -8.71 9.05
N GLU A 133 -5.01 -9.43 8.42
CA GLU A 133 -6.34 -9.69 8.98
C GLU A 133 -6.28 -10.51 10.28
N ARG A 134 -5.34 -11.47 10.38
CA ARG A 134 -5.42 -12.53 11.41
C ARG A 134 -4.23 -12.59 12.38
N GLU A 135 -3.07 -12.09 11.96
CA GLU A 135 -1.81 -12.32 12.66
C GLU A 135 -1.09 -11.04 13.08
N LEU A 136 -1.21 -9.93 12.32
CA LEU A 136 -0.49 -8.67 12.58
C LEU A 136 -0.64 -8.21 14.04
N LYS A 137 -1.88 -8.17 14.55
CA LYS A 137 -2.17 -7.72 15.91
C LYS A 137 -1.38 -8.53 16.95
N GLU A 138 -1.46 -9.86 16.88
CA GLU A 138 -0.81 -10.76 17.83
C GLU A 138 0.71 -10.84 17.63
N TYR A 139 1.19 -10.71 16.39
CA TYR A 139 2.61 -10.64 16.10
C TYR A 139 3.26 -9.42 16.77
N CYS A 140 2.58 -8.27 16.74
CA CYS A 140 3.10 -6.99 17.22
C CYS A 140 3.05 -6.79 18.74
N ARG A 141 2.35 -7.63 19.50
CA ARG A 141 2.19 -7.44 20.95
C ARG A 141 3.54 -7.44 21.66
N GLY A 142 3.76 -6.46 22.53
CA GLY A 142 5.01 -6.30 23.27
C GLY A 142 6.25 -5.98 22.42
N ARG A 143 6.08 -5.68 21.11
CA ARG A 143 7.17 -5.32 20.20
C ARG A 143 7.30 -3.82 20.00
N ARG A 144 8.46 -3.40 19.50
CA ARG A 144 8.73 -2.04 19.02
C ARG A 144 8.70 -2.05 17.49
N ILE A 145 7.61 -1.52 16.93
CA ILE A 145 7.33 -1.59 15.50
C ILE A 145 7.33 -0.21 14.87
N GLY A 146 7.86 -0.11 13.66
CA GLY A 146 7.79 1.11 12.84
C GLY A 146 6.89 0.93 11.63
N PHE A 147 6.06 1.92 11.33
CA PHE A 147 5.39 2.08 10.04
C PHE A 147 6.06 3.20 9.25
N ALA A 148 6.62 2.87 8.10
CA ALA A 148 7.30 3.80 7.21
C ALA A 148 6.63 3.83 5.83
N GLY A 149 6.27 5.01 5.35
CA GLY A 149 5.58 5.16 4.07
C GLY A 149 4.96 6.53 3.89
N ALA A 150 4.32 6.75 2.75
CA ALA A 150 3.66 8.01 2.43
C ALA A 150 2.46 8.30 3.36
N GLU A 151 1.73 7.25 3.75
CA GLU A 151 0.56 7.33 4.62
C GLU A 151 0.92 7.23 6.11
N ALA A 152 2.20 7.13 6.48
CA ALA A 152 2.60 6.86 7.87
C ALA A 152 2.17 7.99 8.84
N ARG A 153 2.26 9.25 8.42
CA ARG A 153 1.77 10.38 9.22
C ARG A 153 0.25 10.39 9.35
N LEU A 154 -0.45 10.02 8.29
CA LEU A 154 -1.91 9.87 8.31
C LEU A 154 -2.31 8.77 9.30
N LEU A 155 -1.67 7.61 9.25
CA LEU A 155 -1.89 6.51 10.18
C LEU A 155 -1.55 6.89 11.63
N GLN A 156 -0.48 7.66 11.84
CA GLN A 156 -0.12 8.17 13.16
C GLN A 156 -1.26 9.01 13.75
N LEU A 157 -1.78 9.96 12.98
CA LEU A 157 -2.84 10.85 13.46
C LEU A 157 -4.15 10.08 13.68
N PHE A 158 -4.49 9.12 12.81
CA PHE A 158 -5.63 8.25 13.05
C PHE A 158 -5.47 7.40 14.32
N SER A 159 -4.28 6.84 14.56
CA SER A 159 -4.05 5.97 15.72
C SER A 159 -4.31 6.67 17.07
N GLN A 160 -4.37 7.99 17.07
CA GLN A 160 -4.66 8.83 18.23
C GLN A 160 -6.16 9.09 18.44
N THR A 161 -7.02 8.87 17.43
CA THR A 161 -8.46 9.16 17.55
C THR A 161 -9.23 8.00 18.23
N PRO A 162 -10.26 8.29 19.04
CA PRO A 162 -11.13 7.27 19.61
C PRO A 162 -11.82 6.41 18.54
N GLU A 163 -12.27 7.04 17.46
CA GLU A 163 -13.00 6.37 16.38
C GLU A 163 -12.13 5.31 15.70
N PHE A 164 -10.86 5.61 15.41
CA PHE A 164 -9.94 4.64 14.82
C PHE A 164 -9.69 3.47 15.77
N LYS A 165 -9.42 3.74 17.05
CA LYS A 165 -9.16 2.69 18.06
C LYS A 165 -10.33 1.73 18.18
N GLN A 166 -11.57 2.24 18.07
CA GLN A 166 -12.77 1.42 18.07
C GLN A 166 -12.89 0.58 16.79
N LEU A 167 -12.73 1.20 15.62
CA LEU A 167 -12.90 0.53 14.33
C LEU A 167 -11.80 -0.50 14.03
N ALA A 168 -10.57 -0.20 14.45
CA ALA A 168 -9.40 -1.03 14.18
C ALA A 168 -9.12 -2.06 15.28
N VAL A 169 -10.01 -2.22 16.27
CA VAL A 169 -9.76 -3.04 17.47
C VAL A 169 -9.33 -4.46 17.16
N ASP A 170 -9.83 -5.06 16.07
CA ASP A 170 -9.52 -6.43 15.69
C ASP A 170 -8.16 -6.57 14.98
N TYR A 171 -7.61 -5.47 14.44
CA TYR A 171 -6.41 -5.48 13.60
C TYR A 171 -5.22 -4.74 14.22
N TRP A 172 -5.50 -3.80 15.13
CA TRP A 172 -4.51 -2.87 15.66
C TRP A 172 -3.93 -3.33 17.01
N PRO A 173 -2.60 -3.38 17.17
CA PRO A 173 -1.96 -3.85 18.39
C PRO A 173 -1.87 -2.73 19.44
N ALA A 174 -2.85 -2.67 20.35
CA ALA A 174 -2.95 -1.61 21.36
C ALA A 174 -1.79 -1.58 22.38
N ASP A 175 -1.10 -2.71 22.58
CA ASP A 175 0.00 -2.91 23.54
C ASP A 175 1.39 -2.92 22.90
N ALA A 176 1.51 -2.55 21.62
CA ALA A 176 2.80 -2.42 20.93
C ALA A 176 3.39 -1.00 21.09
N GLY A 177 4.73 -0.90 21.10
CA GLY A 177 5.43 0.37 20.92
C GLY A 177 5.43 0.74 19.44
N ILE A 178 4.46 1.56 19.00
CA ILE A 178 4.27 1.90 17.58
C ILE A 178 4.89 3.27 17.26
N PHE A 179 5.74 3.29 16.24
CA PHE A 179 6.42 4.47 15.74
C PHE A 179 6.09 4.70 14.26
N PHE A 180 6.15 5.94 13.81
CA PHE A 180 5.77 6.32 12.45
C PHE A 180 6.84 7.19 11.80
N HIS A 181 7.13 6.92 10.54
CA HIS A 181 8.03 7.72 9.72
C HIS A 181 7.40 8.01 8.36
N GLN A 182 6.99 9.26 8.16
CA GLN A 182 6.59 9.73 6.83
C GLN A 182 7.84 9.82 5.97
N ALA A 183 7.85 9.09 4.86
CA ALA A 183 8.99 9.12 3.97
C ALA A 183 9.22 10.53 3.41
N ARG A 184 10.48 10.85 3.14
CA ARG A 184 10.90 12.07 2.44
C ARG A 184 10.01 12.33 1.22
N ASP A 185 9.61 13.58 1.04
CA ASP A 185 8.73 14.05 -0.03
C ASP A 185 7.44 13.22 -0.17
N ASP A 186 6.91 12.72 0.95
CA ASP A 186 5.77 11.81 1.00
C ASP A 186 5.97 10.53 0.17
N GLY A 187 7.20 10.11 -0.10
CA GLY A 187 7.53 8.98 -0.97
C GLY A 187 7.49 9.29 -2.48
N ARG A 188 7.42 10.57 -2.86
CA ARG A 188 7.63 11.05 -4.24
C ARG A 188 9.10 11.05 -4.62
N ASN A 189 9.38 11.12 -5.92
CA ASN A 189 10.75 11.16 -6.46
C ASN A 189 11.64 10.02 -5.94
N LEU A 190 11.04 8.85 -5.69
CA LEU A 190 11.70 7.73 -5.01
C LEU A 190 12.95 7.24 -5.77
N ASP A 191 12.94 7.25 -7.10
CA ASP A 191 14.11 6.89 -7.92
C ASP A 191 15.35 7.72 -7.58
N ALA A 192 15.18 9.03 -7.35
CA ALA A 192 16.25 9.96 -7.01
C ALA A 192 16.61 9.89 -5.52
N ASN A 193 15.64 9.61 -4.67
CA ASN A 193 15.77 9.70 -3.22
C ASN A 193 16.01 8.36 -2.51
N LEU A 194 16.08 7.22 -3.23
CA LEU A 194 16.07 5.88 -2.62
C LEU A 194 17.07 5.70 -1.47
N ASP A 195 18.33 6.09 -1.67
CA ASP A 195 19.37 5.93 -0.65
C ASP A 195 19.26 6.96 0.48
N LEU A 196 18.73 8.16 0.20
CA LEU A 196 18.43 9.15 1.24
C LEU A 196 17.27 8.68 2.13
N VAL A 197 16.22 8.11 1.52
CA VAL A 197 15.11 7.49 2.24
C VAL A 197 15.60 6.32 3.08
N LYS A 198 16.50 5.48 2.56
CA LYS A 198 17.12 4.41 3.36
C LYS A 198 17.82 4.97 4.60
N GLU A 199 18.57 6.05 4.45
CA GLU A 199 19.30 6.66 5.56
C GLU A 199 18.35 7.30 6.60
N ASP A 200 17.29 7.97 6.15
CA ASP A 200 16.26 8.49 7.04
C ASP A 200 15.61 7.36 7.85
N LEU A 201 15.33 6.22 7.20
CA LEU A 201 14.78 5.02 7.85
C LEU A 201 15.78 4.33 8.77
N ARG A 202 17.06 4.28 8.43
CA ARG A 202 18.09 3.73 9.33
C ARG A 202 18.14 4.49 10.64
N LYS A 203 18.18 5.83 10.58
CA LYS A 203 18.14 6.70 11.76
C LYS A 203 16.86 6.49 12.57
N PHE A 204 15.73 6.37 11.88
CA PHE A 204 14.44 6.10 12.52
C PHE A 204 14.41 4.76 13.28
N VAL A 205 14.91 3.67 12.67
CA VAL A 205 14.98 2.36 13.33
C VAL A 205 15.90 2.43 14.54
N THR A 206 17.10 2.98 14.39
CA THR A 206 18.09 3.05 15.48
C THR A 206 17.59 3.90 16.64
N ALA A 207 17.05 5.10 16.36
CA ALA A 207 16.60 6.03 17.40
C ALA A 207 15.41 5.51 18.21
N ASN A 208 14.61 4.62 17.62
CA ASN A 208 13.43 4.05 18.27
C ASN A 208 13.64 2.59 18.68
N GLU A 209 14.84 2.02 18.51
CA GLU A 209 15.16 0.63 18.85
C GLU A 209 14.12 -0.36 18.29
N LEU A 210 13.79 -0.21 17.01
CA LEU A 210 12.73 -1.03 16.40
C LEU A 210 13.22 -2.46 16.16
N ASP A 211 12.40 -3.45 16.48
CA ASP A 211 12.66 -4.86 16.12
C ASP A 211 12.00 -5.25 14.79
N THR A 212 10.97 -4.51 14.39
CA THR A 212 10.25 -4.72 13.14
C THR A 212 9.94 -3.40 12.43
N LEU A 213 10.17 -3.34 11.13
CA LEU A 213 9.85 -2.21 10.26
C LEU A 213 8.90 -2.64 9.12
N PHE A 214 7.68 -2.11 9.12
CA PHE A 214 6.69 -2.23 8.06
C PHE A 214 6.86 -1.08 7.07
N ILE A 215 7.15 -1.38 5.79
CA ILE A 215 7.49 -0.37 4.78
C ILE A 215 6.49 -0.39 3.63
N SER A 216 5.94 0.78 3.30
CA SER A 216 5.01 1.02 2.18
C SER A 216 5.57 2.10 1.24
N LEU A 217 6.45 1.69 0.32
CA LEU A 217 7.18 2.57 -0.61
C LEU A 217 7.35 1.95 -2.00
N GLY A 218 6.29 1.35 -2.55
CA GLY A 218 6.33 0.74 -3.89
C GLY A 218 7.47 -0.27 -4.04
N SER A 219 8.21 -0.21 -5.16
CA SER A 219 9.37 -1.09 -5.39
C SER A 219 10.56 -0.75 -4.48
N GLY A 220 10.69 0.51 -4.01
CA GLY A 220 11.77 0.91 -3.12
C GLY A 220 11.71 0.23 -1.75
N ALA A 221 10.52 -0.13 -1.28
CA ALA A 221 10.35 -0.90 -0.03
C ALA A 221 11.10 -2.25 -0.06
N LYS A 222 11.24 -2.87 -1.24
CA LYS A 222 11.91 -4.18 -1.39
C LYS A 222 13.40 -4.03 -1.16
N ILE A 223 13.99 -3.05 -1.86
CA ILE A 223 15.42 -2.76 -1.79
C ILE A 223 15.77 -2.28 -0.37
N ILE A 224 15.09 -1.22 0.09
CA ILE A 224 15.36 -0.62 1.40
C ILE A 224 15.08 -1.62 2.53
N GLY A 225 13.95 -2.33 2.49
CA GLY A 225 13.59 -3.29 3.53
C GLY A 225 14.60 -4.44 3.63
N PHE A 226 15.02 -5.00 2.50
CA PHE A 226 16.05 -6.03 2.50
C PHE A 226 17.38 -5.51 3.05
N GLU A 227 17.88 -4.38 2.53
CA GLU A 227 19.16 -3.79 2.94
C GLU A 227 19.16 -3.44 4.44
N LEU A 228 18.12 -2.75 4.94
CA LEU A 228 18.01 -2.41 6.36
C LEU A 228 17.87 -3.64 7.26
N SER A 229 17.18 -4.69 6.81
CA SER A 229 17.11 -5.93 7.59
C SER A 229 18.51 -6.50 7.81
N ARG A 230 19.37 -6.52 6.78
CA ARG A 230 20.74 -7.03 6.87
C ARG A 230 21.63 -6.10 7.70
N GLU A 231 21.54 -4.79 7.46
CA GLU A 231 22.35 -3.76 8.14
C GLU A 231 22.06 -3.70 9.65
N LEU A 232 20.80 -3.86 10.06
CA LEU A 232 20.37 -3.59 11.43
C LEU A 232 19.93 -4.83 12.22
N GLY A 233 19.87 -6.01 11.59
CA GLY A 233 19.45 -7.24 12.27
C GLY A 233 17.95 -7.33 12.56
N ILE A 234 17.12 -6.48 11.96
CA ILE A 234 15.68 -6.37 12.25
C ILE A 234 14.81 -7.23 11.31
N CYS A 235 13.52 -7.32 11.61
CA CYS A 235 12.52 -7.78 10.65
C CYS A 235 12.03 -6.63 9.78
N CYS A 236 12.13 -6.74 8.45
CA CYS A 236 11.50 -5.82 7.51
C CYS A 236 10.37 -6.52 6.76
N PHE A 237 9.24 -5.84 6.62
CA PHE A 237 8.06 -6.37 5.94
C PHE A 237 7.59 -5.38 4.87
N ASP A 238 7.55 -5.80 3.60
CA ASP A 238 6.89 -5.03 2.54
C ASP A 238 5.37 -5.00 2.82
N PHE A 239 4.94 -3.89 3.41
CA PHE A 239 3.59 -3.68 3.89
C PHE A 239 2.68 -3.10 2.81
N GLY A 240 3.27 -2.51 1.75
CA GLY A 240 2.58 -2.11 0.53
C GLY A 240 1.24 -1.42 0.77
N ALA A 241 0.20 -1.93 0.11
CA ALA A 241 -1.16 -1.39 0.18
C ALA A 241 -1.84 -1.60 1.56
N MET A 242 -1.29 -2.38 2.47
CA MET A 242 -1.92 -2.61 3.78
C MET A 242 -1.90 -1.39 4.68
N MET A 243 -0.95 -0.47 4.47
CA MET A 243 -1.02 0.82 5.15
C MET A 243 -2.30 1.57 4.75
N ARG A 244 -2.71 1.50 3.47
CA ARG A 244 -3.98 2.05 3.01
C ARG A 244 -5.20 1.32 3.53
N ALA A 245 -5.10 0.00 3.75
CA ALA A 245 -6.18 -0.75 4.39
C ALA A 245 -6.44 -0.23 5.80
N LEU A 246 -5.37 0.07 6.55
CA LEU A 246 -5.46 0.63 7.90
C LEU A 246 -5.92 2.09 7.89
N THR A 247 -5.47 2.92 6.94
CA THR A 247 -5.91 4.32 6.85
C THR A 247 -7.24 4.48 6.11
N TYR A 248 -7.80 3.42 5.55
CA TYR A 248 -8.96 3.45 4.66
C TYR A 248 -8.81 4.48 3.52
N SER A 249 -7.65 4.49 2.86
CA SER A 249 -7.30 5.50 1.84
C SER A 249 -7.72 5.10 0.42
N GLY A 250 -8.45 5.98 -0.27
CA GLY A 250 -8.84 5.81 -1.68
C GLY A 250 -7.75 6.17 -2.71
N CYS A 251 -6.67 6.80 -2.28
CA CYS A 251 -5.51 7.16 -3.11
C CYS A 251 -4.22 6.65 -2.46
N ASP A 252 -3.19 6.50 -3.28
CA ASP A 252 -1.82 6.30 -2.78
C ASP A 252 -1.39 7.54 -1.98
N GLY A 253 -0.65 7.37 -0.90
CA GLY A 253 -0.19 8.47 -0.06
C GLY A 253 0.64 9.48 -0.85
N ASN A 254 1.58 8.98 -1.65
CA ASN A 254 2.50 9.78 -2.45
C ASN A 254 1.85 10.40 -3.70
N ARG A 255 0.67 9.93 -4.13
CA ARG A 255 0.03 10.38 -5.38
C ARG A 255 -1.32 11.05 -5.16
N ALA A 256 -1.73 11.84 -6.13
CA ALA A 256 -3.08 12.38 -6.23
C ALA A 256 -3.90 11.60 -7.29
N ALA A 257 -3.62 10.31 -7.44
CA ALA A 257 -4.35 9.39 -8.29
C ALA A 257 -5.02 8.31 -7.44
N ARG A 258 -6.12 7.76 -7.96
CA ARG A 258 -6.83 6.65 -7.33
C ARG A 258 -5.94 5.39 -7.30
N SER A 259 -5.99 4.63 -6.21
CA SER A 259 -5.17 3.39 -6.13
C SER A 259 -5.70 2.31 -7.10
N PRO A 260 -4.82 1.45 -7.66
CA PRO A 260 -5.23 0.35 -8.53
C PRO A 260 -5.90 -0.81 -7.77
N HIS A 261 -5.64 -0.91 -6.47
CA HIS A 261 -6.14 -1.98 -5.58
C HIS A 261 -6.56 -1.40 -4.22
N TYR A 262 -7.62 -1.99 -3.66
CA TYR A 262 -8.24 -1.58 -2.41
C TYR A 262 -8.36 -2.74 -1.42
N PRO A 263 -7.31 -3.00 -0.63
CA PRO A 263 -7.46 -3.86 0.52
C PRO A 263 -8.42 -3.22 1.54
N PHE A 264 -9.34 -4.00 2.08
CA PHE A 264 -10.37 -3.51 3.00
C PHE A 264 -10.30 -4.19 4.37
N LEU A 265 -10.42 -3.41 5.44
CA LEU A 265 -10.54 -3.90 6.82
C LEU A 265 -11.76 -3.30 7.52
N PHE A 266 -11.88 -1.97 7.49
CA PHE A 266 -12.98 -1.23 8.08
C PHE A 266 -13.15 0.12 7.36
N ARG A 267 -14.30 0.79 7.58
CA ARG A 267 -14.56 2.14 7.04
C ARG A 267 -14.16 3.21 8.04
N ILE A 268 -13.49 4.26 7.58
CA ILE A 268 -13.34 5.52 8.31
C ILE A 268 -14.29 6.56 7.69
N PRO A 269 -15.11 7.28 8.48
CA PRO A 269 -15.99 8.32 7.96
C PRO A 269 -15.22 9.38 7.15
N PHE A 270 -15.79 9.82 6.02
CA PHE A 270 -15.16 10.78 5.11
C PHE A 270 -14.66 12.04 5.81
N GLY A 271 -15.47 12.66 6.68
CA GLY A 271 -15.09 13.84 7.46
C GLY A 271 -13.84 13.63 8.31
N THR A 272 -13.86 12.57 9.11
CA THR A 272 -12.73 12.15 9.94
C THR A 272 -11.49 11.91 9.09
N TYR A 273 -11.66 11.21 7.96
CA TYR A 273 -10.55 10.92 7.06
C TYR A 273 -9.93 12.19 6.51
N MET A 274 -10.75 13.04 5.91
CA MET A 274 -10.30 14.24 5.23
C MET A 274 -9.74 15.30 6.19
N GLU A 275 -10.26 15.40 7.42
CA GLU A 275 -9.66 16.24 8.45
C GLU A 275 -8.26 15.78 8.83
N THR A 276 -8.08 14.48 8.97
CA THR A 276 -6.79 13.90 9.33
C THR A 276 -5.80 14.02 8.17
N LEU A 277 -6.25 13.84 6.92
CA LEU A 277 -5.46 14.03 5.72
C LEU A 277 -4.92 15.47 5.61
N GLU A 278 -5.77 16.48 5.79
CA GLU A 278 -5.34 17.89 5.73
C GLU A 278 -4.32 18.24 6.83
N LYS A 279 -4.36 17.56 7.98
CA LYS A 279 -3.33 17.69 9.03
C LYS A 279 -2.04 16.95 8.69
N ALA A 280 -2.14 15.79 8.04
CA ALA A 280 -1.00 14.97 7.65
C ALA A 280 -0.23 15.56 6.46
N MET A 281 -0.95 16.20 5.53
CA MET A 281 -0.44 16.72 4.26
C MET A 281 -0.96 18.15 4.05
N PRO A 282 -0.51 19.13 4.87
CA PRO A 282 -1.07 20.50 4.85
C PRO A 282 -0.77 21.29 3.58
N ASN A 283 0.19 20.83 2.77
CA ASN A 283 0.71 21.54 1.60
C ASN A 283 0.16 21.03 0.25
N LEU A 284 -0.87 20.17 0.26
CA LEU A 284 -1.48 19.69 -0.97
C LEU A 284 -2.06 20.85 -1.79
N ALA A 285 -1.78 20.86 -3.09
CA ALA A 285 -2.40 21.80 -3.99
C ALA A 285 -3.92 21.56 -4.04
N PRO A 286 -4.76 22.58 -4.32
CA PRO A 286 -6.21 22.43 -4.35
C PRO A 286 -6.72 21.29 -5.23
N ALA A 287 -6.09 21.06 -6.38
CA ALA A 287 -6.45 19.96 -7.29
C ALA A 287 -6.09 18.59 -6.71
N GLU A 288 -4.94 18.47 -6.04
CA GLU A 288 -4.53 17.22 -5.39
C GLU A 288 -5.43 16.88 -4.21
N LEU A 289 -5.80 17.89 -3.41
CA LEU A 289 -6.74 17.73 -2.30
C LEU A 289 -8.13 17.28 -2.80
N LEU A 290 -8.62 17.87 -3.90
CA LEU A 290 -9.85 17.41 -4.55
C LEU A 290 -9.72 16.00 -5.09
N ALA A 291 -8.61 15.65 -5.76
CA ALA A 291 -8.39 14.31 -6.27
C ALA A 291 -8.37 13.26 -5.15
N LYS A 292 -7.69 13.52 -4.03
CA LYS A 292 -7.72 12.64 -2.85
C LYS A 292 -9.13 12.55 -2.26
N ALA A 293 -9.88 13.65 -2.20
CA ALA A 293 -11.27 13.63 -1.76
C ALA A 293 -12.17 12.80 -2.69
N HIS A 294 -12.00 12.91 -4.01
CA HIS A 294 -12.75 12.11 -4.98
C HIS A 294 -12.36 10.63 -4.90
N GLY A 295 -11.08 10.30 -4.79
CA GLY A 295 -10.63 8.92 -4.56
C GLY A 295 -11.26 8.33 -3.30
N GLN A 296 -11.32 9.10 -2.21
CA GLN A 296 -11.98 8.68 -0.98
C GLN A 296 -13.50 8.48 -1.13
N LEU A 297 -14.18 9.36 -1.89
CA LEU A 297 -15.60 9.17 -2.18
C LEU A 297 -15.83 7.91 -3.00
N LEU A 298 -15.03 7.70 -4.05
CA LEU A 298 -15.16 6.53 -4.92
C LEU A 298 -14.80 5.22 -4.21
N LEU A 299 -13.95 5.25 -3.19
CA LEU A 299 -13.69 4.10 -2.33
C LEU A 299 -14.99 3.56 -1.70
N GLU A 300 -15.96 4.41 -1.37
CA GLU A 300 -17.26 3.98 -0.85
C GLU A 300 -18.05 3.11 -1.84
N LEU A 301 -17.76 3.21 -3.14
CA LEU A 301 -18.43 2.46 -4.20
C LEU A 301 -17.66 1.24 -4.67
N MET A 302 -16.48 0.98 -4.10
CA MET A 302 -15.71 -0.22 -4.41
C MET A 302 -16.30 -1.43 -3.69
N GLU A 303 -16.15 -2.61 -4.30
CA GLU A 303 -16.37 -3.88 -3.61
C GLU A 303 -15.52 -3.95 -2.34
N LYS A 304 -16.13 -4.40 -1.24
CA LYS A 304 -15.52 -4.46 0.09
C LYS A 304 -15.63 -5.86 0.63
N GLN A 305 -14.49 -6.48 0.85
CA GLN A 305 -14.39 -7.75 1.56
C GLN A 305 -13.25 -7.64 2.57
N VAL A 306 -13.59 -7.80 3.86
CA VAL A 306 -12.64 -7.68 4.96
C VAL A 306 -11.47 -8.64 4.76
N GLY A 307 -10.24 -8.17 4.92
CA GLY A 307 -9.03 -8.98 4.75
C GLY A 307 -8.78 -9.41 3.30
N TRP A 308 -9.39 -8.74 2.33
CA TRP A 308 -9.20 -8.98 0.90
C TRP A 308 -9.02 -7.68 0.13
N THR A 309 -8.66 -7.80 -1.15
CA THR A 309 -8.47 -6.66 -2.05
C THR A 309 -9.21 -6.88 -3.36
N CYS A 310 -9.87 -5.81 -3.82
CA CYS A 310 -10.47 -5.74 -5.15
C CYS A 310 -9.70 -4.73 -6.01
N ALA A 311 -9.74 -4.91 -7.32
CA ALA A 311 -9.19 -4.00 -8.30
C ALA A 311 -10.07 -2.77 -8.47
N SER A 312 -9.50 -1.67 -8.97
CA SER A 312 -10.18 -0.38 -8.99
C SER A 312 -11.38 -0.26 -9.92
N TRP A 313 -11.64 -1.27 -10.76
CA TRP A 313 -12.81 -1.33 -11.63
C TRP A 313 -13.96 -2.19 -11.05
N GLU A 314 -13.74 -2.86 -9.92
CA GLU A 314 -14.72 -3.74 -9.28
C GLU A 314 -15.65 -2.93 -8.36
N PHE A 315 -16.62 -2.24 -8.96
CA PHE A 315 -17.61 -1.44 -8.22
C PHE A 315 -18.72 -2.28 -7.61
N ASP A 316 -19.16 -1.91 -6.41
CA ASP A 316 -20.36 -2.40 -5.74
C ASP A 316 -21.30 -1.24 -5.38
N PHE A 317 -22.37 -1.11 -6.18
CA PHE A 317 -23.42 -0.11 -6.00
C PHE A 317 -24.56 -0.59 -5.08
N SER A 318 -24.27 -1.50 -4.15
CA SER A 318 -25.22 -1.93 -3.12
C SER A 318 -25.80 -0.73 -2.34
N PRO A 319 -27.03 -0.85 -1.79
CA PRO A 319 -27.67 0.22 -1.03
C PRO A 319 -26.81 0.76 0.11
N GLU A 320 -26.02 -0.10 0.75
CA GLU A 320 -25.11 0.26 1.84
C GLU A 320 -23.99 1.21 1.36
N ASN A 321 -23.28 0.81 0.30
CA ASN A 321 -22.19 1.59 -0.29
C ASN A 321 -22.67 2.91 -0.87
N VAL A 322 -23.80 2.90 -1.60
CA VAL A 322 -24.41 4.15 -2.11
C VAL A 322 -24.85 5.07 -0.98
N SER A 323 -25.39 4.52 0.12
CA SER A 323 -25.76 5.29 1.30
C SER A 323 -24.54 5.94 1.97
N ALA A 324 -23.43 5.20 2.10
CA ALA A 324 -22.17 5.72 2.61
C ALA A 324 -21.59 6.83 1.70
N PHE A 325 -21.55 6.59 0.39
CA PHE A 325 -21.16 7.58 -0.62
C PHE A 325 -21.99 8.87 -0.49
N ARG A 326 -23.33 8.78 -0.44
CA ARG A 326 -24.21 9.95 -0.35
C ARG A 326 -23.99 10.77 0.92
N ARG A 327 -23.72 10.12 2.05
CA ARG A 327 -23.35 10.81 3.30
C ARG A 327 -22.03 11.55 3.13
N ALA A 328 -21.00 10.86 2.64
CA ALA A 328 -19.69 11.44 2.38
C ALA A 328 -19.74 12.60 1.38
N PHE A 329 -20.55 12.47 0.32
CA PHE A 329 -20.69 13.48 -0.74
C PHE A 329 -21.34 14.77 -0.24
N LYS A 330 -22.32 14.68 0.68
CA LYS A 330 -22.90 15.86 1.35
C LYS A 330 -21.82 16.62 2.12
N GLU A 331 -20.97 15.91 2.85
CA GLU A 331 -19.88 16.50 3.60
C GLU A 331 -18.79 17.11 2.69
N TYR A 332 -18.38 16.37 1.65
CA TYR A 332 -17.49 16.87 0.59
C TYR A 332 -17.97 18.20 0.02
N LYS A 333 -19.26 18.29 -0.36
CA LYS A 333 -19.85 19.52 -0.89
C LYS A 333 -19.76 20.67 0.10
N LYS A 334 -20.05 20.42 1.38
CA LYS A 334 -19.96 21.44 2.43
C LYS A 334 -18.52 21.92 2.63
N ARG A 335 -17.56 20.98 2.73
CA ARG A 335 -16.17 21.23 3.10
C ARG A 335 -15.36 21.87 1.96
N TYR A 336 -15.52 21.38 0.74
CA TYR A 336 -14.62 21.70 -0.37
C TYR A 336 -15.21 22.62 -1.44
N LYS A 337 -16.43 23.15 -1.25
CA LYS A 337 -17.05 24.10 -2.20
C LYS A 337 -16.11 25.23 -2.64
N ARG A 338 -15.31 25.76 -1.71
CA ARG A 338 -14.33 26.83 -1.97
C ARG A 338 -13.25 26.47 -2.99
N LEU A 339 -12.92 25.17 -3.12
CA LEU A 339 -11.86 24.71 -4.03
C LEU A 339 -12.35 24.51 -5.47
N PHE A 340 -13.66 24.37 -5.68
CA PHE A 340 -14.25 23.91 -6.95
C PHE A 340 -13.94 24.77 -8.16
N ALA A 341 -13.57 26.03 -7.97
CA ALA A 341 -13.29 26.98 -9.05
C ALA A 341 -11.96 27.73 -8.87
N VAL A 342 -11.13 27.35 -7.91
CA VAL A 342 -9.94 28.11 -7.52
C VAL A 342 -8.82 28.07 -8.57
N SER A 343 -8.75 27.00 -9.36
CA SER A 343 -7.78 26.85 -10.44
C SER A 343 -8.36 26.05 -11.61
N HIS A 344 -7.72 26.13 -12.79
CA HIS A 344 -8.11 25.31 -13.94
C HIS A 344 -8.01 23.82 -13.61
N ALA A 345 -6.91 23.37 -12.99
CA ALA A 345 -6.72 21.99 -12.57
C ALA A 345 -7.83 21.51 -11.61
N ALA A 346 -8.22 22.33 -10.63
CA ALA A 346 -9.30 22.00 -9.71
C ALA A 346 -10.67 21.87 -10.41
N LYS A 347 -10.95 22.73 -11.40
CA LYS A 347 -12.15 22.64 -12.23
C LYS A 347 -12.16 21.35 -13.05
N THR A 348 -11.04 20.99 -13.68
CA THR A 348 -10.91 19.77 -14.49
C THR A 348 -11.12 18.52 -13.64
N GLU A 349 -10.43 18.42 -12.50
CA GLU A 349 -10.57 17.30 -11.56
C GLU A 349 -12.03 17.14 -11.09
N ARG A 350 -12.67 18.25 -10.69
CA ARG A 350 -14.09 18.24 -10.31
C ARG A 350 -15.01 17.81 -11.45
N SER A 351 -14.81 18.33 -12.65
CA SER A 351 -15.63 17.98 -13.81
C SER A 351 -15.55 16.48 -14.12
N GLY A 352 -14.35 15.89 -14.05
CA GLY A 352 -14.15 14.45 -14.20
C GLY A 352 -14.94 13.65 -13.16
N PHE A 353 -14.90 14.08 -11.89
CA PHE A 353 -15.66 13.44 -10.82
C PHE A 353 -17.19 13.56 -10.99
N LEU A 354 -17.70 14.73 -11.37
CA LEU A 354 -19.13 14.91 -11.62
C LEU A 354 -19.61 14.12 -12.84
N HIS A 355 -18.78 14.00 -13.87
CA HIS A 355 -19.07 13.17 -15.03
C HIS A 355 -19.20 11.69 -14.64
N PHE A 356 -18.26 11.17 -13.83
CA PHE A 356 -18.38 9.83 -13.25
C PHE A 356 -19.70 9.66 -12.48
N CYS A 357 -20.03 10.61 -11.59
CA CYS A 357 -21.29 10.57 -10.84
C CYS A 357 -22.53 10.54 -11.77
N GLY A 358 -22.50 11.33 -12.84
CA GLY A 358 -23.58 11.39 -13.83
C GLY A 358 -23.77 10.09 -14.60
N ILE A 359 -22.68 9.42 -15.02
CA ILE A 359 -22.73 8.13 -15.71
C ILE A 359 -23.36 7.04 -14.82
N HIS A 360 -23.10 7.09 -13.51
CA HIS A 360 -23.53 6.06 -12.56
C HIS A 360 -24.79 6.41 -11.76
N GLY A 361 -25.42 7.57 -12.01
CA GLY A 361 -26.68 7.97 -11.35
C GLY A 361 -26.57 8.20 -9.83
N LEU A 362 -25.43 8.75 -9.37
CA LEU A 362 -25.06 8.84 -7.95
C LEU A 362 -25.57 10.10 -7.21
#